data_AF-A0A9P0CY13-F1
#
_entry.id   AF-A0A9P0CY13-F1
#
_cell.length_a   1.000
_cell.length_b   1.000
_cell.length_c   1.000
_cell.angle_alpha   90.00
_cell.angle_beta   90.00
_cell.angle_gamma   90.00
#
_symmetry.space_group_name_H-M   'P 1'
#
loop_
_entity.id
_entity.type
_entity.pdbx_description
1 polymer ?
#
loop_
_entity_poly.entity_id
_entity_poly.type
_entity_poly.pdbx_seq_one_letter_code
_entity_poly.pdbx_strand_id
1 'polypeptide(L)'
;MHEDCRKYVTINFHKTSAAAAKAFLENLPVEVQLQSFHQKTIEENKQILASIISCIVFCGTHDLAVRGKEADKEVFFDLMNLRIESGDIKLKSYLEKCHKNAVYTSPKIQNDI
;
A
#
# COMPACT_ATOMS: atom_id res chain seq x y z
N MET A 1 -10.89 40.41 31.28
CA MET A 1 -9.88 40.28 30.19
C MET A 1 -9.86 41.56 29.37
N HIS A 2 -8.68 42.14 29.14
CA HIS A 2 -8.46 43.39 28.39
C HIS A 2 -8.96 43.27 26.95
N GLU A 3 -9.46 44.35 26.36
CA GLU A 3 -10.06 44.37 25.02
C GLU A 3 -9.05 43.97 23.91
N ASP A 4 -7.78 44.26 24.14
CA ASP A 4 -6.68 43.87 23.25
C ASP A 4 -6.43 42.35 23.23
N CYS A 5 -6.62 41.66 24.35
CA CYS A 5 -6.54 40.20 24.40
C CYS A 5 -7.65 39.55 23.55
N ARG A 6 -8.84 40.15 23.50
CA ARG A 6 -9.95 39.66 22.67
C ARG A 6 -9.65 39.79 21.19
N LYS A 7 -9.03 40.90 20.76
CA LYS A 7 -8.59 41.10 19.37
C LYS A 7 -7.50 40.10 18.97
N TYR A 8 -6.57 39.77 19.88
CA TYR A 8 -5.49 38.83 19.63
C TYR A 8 -5.97 37.39 19.39
N VAL A 9 -7.00 36.93 20.12
CA VAL A 9 -7.60 35.60 19.94
C VAL A 9 -8.23 35.41 18.55
N THR A 10 -8.71 36.50 17.94
CA THR A 10 -9.32 36.49 16.61
C THR A 10 -8.31 36.52 15.46
N ILE A 11 -7.05 36.86 15.73
CA ILE A 11 -5.97 36.90 14.73
C ILE A 11 -5.73 35.49 14.20
N ASN A 12 -5.54 35.38 12.88
CA ASN A 12 -5.38 34.10 12.20
C ASN A 12 -4.26 33.24 12.80
N PHE A 13 -3.15 33.88 13.17
CA PHE A 13 -2.00 33.22 13.80
C PHE A 13 -2.37 32.52 15.11
N HIS A 14 -3.15 33.18 15.99
CA HIS A 14 -3.59 32.56 17.23
C HIS A 14 -4.53 31.38 16.97
N LYS A 15 -5.44 31.50 15.98
CA LYS A 15 -6.34 30.41 15.59
C LYS A 15 -5.59 29.21 15.02
N THR A 16 -4.64 29.41 14.11
CA THR A 16 -3.84 28.33 13.55
C THR A 16 -2.93 27.68 14.59
N SER A 17 -2.28 28.46 15.45
CA SER A 17 -1.47 27.92 16.55
C SER A 17 -2.30 27.13 17.55
N ALA A 18 -3.48 27.63 17.94
CA ALA A 18 -4.39 26.92 18.84
C ALA A 18 -4.93 25.62 18.21
N ALA A 19 -5.27 25.65 16.92
CA ALA A 19 -5.70 24.46 16.18
C ALA A 19 -4.58 23.41 16.08
N ALA A 20 -3.34 23.83 15.78
CA ALA A 20 -2.18 22.94 15.73
C ALA A 20 -1.87 22.31 17.11
N ALA A 21 -1.95 23.10 18.18
CA ALA A 21 -1.76 22.59 19.54
C ALA A 21 -2.85 21.58 19.94
N LYS A 22 -4.11 21.83 19.57
CA LYS A 22 -5.21 20.89 19.80
C LYS A 22 -5.01 19.58 19.02
N ALA A 23 -4.64 19.68 17.74
CA ALA A 23 -4.33 18.53 16.91
C ALA A 23 -3.14 17.71 17.47
N PHE A 24 -2.13 18.38 18.03
CA PHE A 24 -1.02 17.70 18.69
C PHE A 24 -1.46 16.90 19.93
N LEU A 25 -2.35 17.45 20.76
CA LEU A 25 -2.88 16.77 21.94
C LEU A 25 -3.85 15.63 21.59
N GLU A 26 -4.51 15.71 20.43
CA GLU A 26 -5.40 14.66 19.92
C GLU A 26 -4.65 13.50 19.26
N ASN A 27 -3.34 13.66 18.97
CA ASN A 27 -2.53 12.60 18.41
C ASN A 27 -2.24 11.50 19.43
N LEU A 28 -2.35 10.24 18.98
CA LEU A 28 -2.02 9.07 19.79
C LEU A 28 -0.52 9.07 20.18
N PRO A 29 -0.13 8.40 21.28
CA PRO A 29 1.28 8.23 21.63
C PRO A 29 2.08 7.67 20.43
N VAL A 30 3.32 8.14 20.27
CA VAL A 30 4.19 7.78 19.14
C VAL A 30 4.32 6.26 18.97
N GLU A 31 4.40 5.53 20.08
CA GLU A 31 4.46 4.07 20.09
C GLU A 31 3.22 3.41 19.46
N VAL A 32 2.02 3.89 19.82
CA VAL A 32 0.75 3.42 19.24
C VAL A 32 0.67 3.78 17.76
N GLN A 33 1.13 4.97 17.38
CA GLN A 33 1.19 5.36 15.96
C GLN A 33 2.11 4.42 15.18
N LEU A 34 3.34 4.18 15.65
CA LEU A 34 4.29 3.28 15.00
C LEU A 34 3.73 1.87 14.83
N GLN A 35 3.12 1.33 15.89
CA GLN A 35 2.47 0.02 15.83
C GLN A 35 1.35 0.00 14.79
N SER A 36 0.50 1.05 14.75
CA SER A 36 -0.58 1.14 13.78
C SER A 36 -0.09 1.21 12.34
N PHE A 37 1.01 1.93 12.08
CA PHE A 37 1.63 2.00 10.76
C PHE A 37 2.20 0.65 10.33
N HIS A 38 2.93 -0.03 11.22
CA HIS A 38 3.44 -1.38 10.93
C HIS A 38 2.31 -2.37 10.65
N GLN A 39 1.26 -2.35 11.47
CA GLN A 39 0.09 -3.19 11.27
C GLN A 39 -0.56 -2.93 9.91
N LYS A 40 -0.70 -1.66 9.52
CA LYS A 40 -1.26 -1.26 8.23
C LYS A 40 -0.42 -1.76 7.06
N THR A 41 0.91 -1.60 7.13
CA THR A 41 1.82 -2.11 6.08
C THR A 41 1.75 -3.64 5.96
N ILE A 42 1.68 -4.36 7.09
CA ILE A 42 1.52 -5.82 7.07
C ILE A 42 0.21 -6.21 6.38
N GLU A 43 -0.88 -5.53 6.70
CA GLU A 43 -2.19 -5.82 6.13
C GLU A 43 -2.25 -5.52 4.64
N GLU A 44 -1.65 -4.41 4.19
CA GLU A 44 -1.51 -4.09 2.77
C GLU A 44 -0.70 -5.15 2.02
N ASN A 45 0.44 -5.58 2.58
CA ASN A 45 1.29 -6.62 2.00
C ASN A 45 0.56 -7.97 1.91
N LYS A 46 -0.22 -8.34 2.93
CA LYS A 46 -1.03 -9.58 2.92
C LYS A 46 -2.05 -9.58 1.78
N GLN A 47 -2.70 -8.45 1.53
CA GLN A 47 -3.68 -8.34 0.46
C GLN A 47 -3.05 -8.50 -0.92
N ILE A 48 -1.87 -7.88 -1.12
CA ILE A 48 -1.10 -8.04 -2.37
C ILE A 48 -0.66 -9.50 -2.55
N LEU A 49 -0.10 -10.12 -1.51
CA LEU A 49 0.33 -11.52 -1.55
C LEU A 49 -0.85 -12.47 -1.83
N ALA A 50 -2.01 -12.24 -1.21
CA ALA A 50 -3.21 -13.01 -1.49
C ALA A 50 -3.62 -12.90 -2.96
N SER A 51 -3.54 -11.72 -3.55
CA SER A 51 -3.79 -11.51 -4.97
C SER A 51 -2.81 -12.30 -5.85
N ILE A 52 -1.51 -12.22 -5.57
CA ILE A 52 -0.47 -12.93 -6.32
C ILE A 52 -0.65 -14.46 -6.20
N ILE A 53 -0.83 -14.96 -4.98
CA ILE A 53 -1.01 -16.40 -4.71
C ILE A 53 -2.25 -16.91 -5.43
N SER A 54 -3.34 -16.14 -5.48
CA SER A 54 -4.54 -16.57 -6.20
C SER A 54 -4.29 -16.75 -7.71
N CYS A 55 -3.42 -15.93 -8.32
CA CYS A 55 -2.99 -16.14 -9.71
C CYS A 55 -2.18 -17.43 -9.86
N ILE A 56 -1.26 -17.71 -8.93
CA ILE A 56 -0.45 -18.94 -8.94
C ILE A 56 -1.35 -20.17 -8.78
N VAL A 57 -2.29 -20.15 -7.84
CA VAL A 57 -3.26 -21.22 -7.63
C VAL A 57 -4.09 -21.43 -8.88
N PHE A 58 -4.57 -20.35 -9.51
CA PHE A 58 -5.31 -20.45 -10.77
C PHE A 58 -4.48 -21.14 -11.86
N CYS A 59 -3.20 -20.80 -11.98
CA CYS A 59 -2.32 -21.49 -12.93
C CYS A 59 -2.21 -22.99 -12.61
N GLY A 60 -1.96 -23.34 -11.34
CA GLY A 60 -1.82 -24.73 -10.92
C GLY A 60 -3.10 -25.56 -11.06
N THR A 61 -4.29 -24.97 -10.86
CA THR A 61 -5.56 -25.71 -10.98
C THR A 61 -6.00 -25.93 -12.43
N HIS A 62 -5.47 -25.16 -13.38
CA HIS A 62 -5.83 -25.23 -14.79
C HIS A 62 -4.67 -25.77 -15.66
N ASP A 63 -3.65 -26.38 -15.04
CA ASP A 63 -2.45 -26.88 -15.71
C ASP A 63 -1.76 -25.83 -16.61
N LEU A 64 -1.81 -24.56 -16.20
CA LEU A 64 -1.15 -23.46 -16.88
C LEU A 64 0.26 -23.30 -16.33
N ALA A 65 1.24 -23.18 -17.23
CA ALA A 65 2.60 -22.88 -16.83
C ALA A 65 2.65 -21.48 -16.19
N VAL A 66 3.16 -21.40 -14.97
CA VAL A 66 3.44 -20.12 -14.28
C VAL A 66 4.51 -19.34 -15.05
N ARG A 67 5.48 -20.05 -15.62
CA ARG A 67 6.59 -19.49 -16.41
C ARG A 67 6.39 -19.75 -17.91
N GLY A 68 6.67 -18.73 -18.72
CA GLY A 68 6.66 -18.81 -20.18
C GLY A 68 8.04 -19.08 -20.78
N LYS A 69 8.10 -19.13 -22.12
CA LYS A 69 9.40 -19.18 -22.84
C LYS A 69 10.12 -17.83 -22.87
N GLU A 70 9.37 -16.73 -22.83
CA GLU A 70 9.86 -15.36 -22.76
C GLU A 70 9.39 -14.73 -21.43
N ALA A 71 10.28 -14.06 -20.70
CA ALA A 71 9.99 -13.52 -19.36
C ALA A 71 8.86 -12.47 -19.32
N ASP A 72 8.55 -11.82 -20.45
CA ASP A 72 7.60 -10.72 -20.53
C ASP A 72 6.26 -11.10 -21.20
N LYS A 73 6.09 -12.37 -21.61
CA LYS A 73 4.85 -12.89 -22.23
C LYS A 73 4.45 -14.20 -21.58
N GLU A 74 3.98 -14.09 -20.35
CA GLU A 74 3.65 -15.25 -19.54
C GLU A 74 2.22 -15.16 -19.03
N VAL A 75 1.55 -16.31 -19.00
CA VAL A 75 0.17 -16.48 -18.54
C VAL A 75 -0.02 -15.88 -17.14
N PHE A 76 0.99 -15.98 -16.29
CA PHE A 76 0.98 -15.40 -14.95
C PHE A 76 0.93 -13.86 -14.96
N PHE A 77 1.71 -13.19 -15.81
CA PHE A 77 1.65 -11.73 -15.96
C PHE A 77 0.33 -11.27 -16.56
N ASP A 78 -0.17 -11.99 -17.57
CA ASP A 78 -1.46 -11.70 -18.20
C ASP A 78 -2.61 -11.83 -17.18
N LEU A 79 -2.56 -12.81 -16.28
CA LEU A 79 -3.53 -12.96 -15.19
C LEU A 79 -3.46 -11.81 -14.17
N MET A 80 -2.25 -11.35 -13.82
CA MET A 80 -2.11 -10.18 -12.94
C MET A 80 -2.65 -8.91 -13.60
N ASN A 81 -2.38 -8.71 -14.90
CA ASN A 81 -2.92 -7.59 -15.67
C ASN A 81 -4.45 -7.67 -15.75
N LEU A 82 -5.01 -8.85 -16.02
CA LEU A 82 -6.46 -9.08 -16.02
C LEU A 82 -7.09 -8.74 -14.66
N ARG A 83 -6.44 -9.08 -13.55
CA ARG A 83 -6.92 -8.69 -12.21
C ARG A 83 -6.87 -7.19 -11.97
N ILE A 84 -5.85 -6.50 -12.48
CA ILE A 84 -5.76 -5.04 -12.45
C ILE A 84 -6.90 -4.41 -13.25
N GLU A 85 -7.15 -4.92 -14.46
CA GLU A 85 -8.27 -4.48 -15.30
C GLU A 85 -9.63 -4.75 -14.65
N SER A 86 -9.73 -5.84 -13.88
CA SER A 86 -10.91 -6.20 -13.09
C SER A 86 -11.09 -5.35 -11.82
N GLY A 87 -10.18 -4.43 -11.52
CA GLY A 87 -10.30 -3.46 -10.43
C GLY A 87 -9.35 -3.66 -9.24
N ASP A 88 -8.32 -4.52 -9.34
CA ASP A 88 -7.30 -4.64 -8.28
C ASP A 88 -6.30 -3.47 -8.30
N ILE A 89 -6.75 -2.33 -7.78
CA ILE A 89 -5.98 -1.07 -7.72
C ILE A 89 -4.76 -1.21 -6.79
N LYS A 90 -4.85 -2.06 -5.76
CA LYS A 90 -3.76 -2.28 -4.80
C LYS A 90 -2.62 -3.04 -5.47
N LEU A 91 -2.93 -4.10 -6.21
CA LEU A 91 -1.95 -4.82 -7.01
C LEU A 91 -1.33 -3.91 -8.08
N LYS A 92 -2.13 -3.07 -8.75
CA LYS A 92 -1.60 -2.07 -9.70
C LYS A 92 -0.59 -1.13 -9.05
N SER A 93 -0.99 -0.47 -7.95
CA SER A 93 -0.10 0.45 -7.24
C SER A 93 1.14 -0.26 -6.71
N TYR A 94 1.06 -1.54 -6.36
CA TYR A 94 2.20 -2.33 -5.95
C TYR A 94 3.16 -2.53 -7.12
N LEU A 95 2.69 -3.05 -8.27
CA LEU A 95 3.55 -3.29 -9.43
C LEU A 95 4.23 -2.00 -9.95
N GLU A 96 3.54 -0.85 -9.86
CA GLU A 96 4.10 0.44 -10.30
C GLU A 96 5.14 1.02 -9.32
N LYS A 97 4.95 0.85 -8.00
CA LYS A 97 5.79 1.49 -6.96
C LYS A 97 6.83 0.56 -6.35
N CYS A 98 6.65 -0.75 -6.49
CA CYS A 98 7.51 -1.73 -5.86
C CYS A 98 8.90 -1.73 -6.49
N HIS A 99 9.93 -1.89 -5.67
CA HIS A 99 11.28 -2.12 -6.15
C HIS A 99 11.33 -3.43 -6.95
N LYS A 100 12.08 -3.44 -8.07
CA LYS A 100 12.20 -4.60 -8.98
C LYS A 100 12.50 -5.92 -8.28
N ASN A 101 13.27 -5.88 -7.20
CA ASN A 101 13.68 -7.06 -6.43
C ASN A 101 12.56 -7.63 -5.54
N ALA A 102 11.53 -6.83 -5.26
CA ALA A 102 10.41 -7.20 -4.40
C ALA A 102 9.12 -7.51 -5.19
N VAL A 103 9.14 -7.40 -6.53
CA VAL A 103 7.95 -7.71 -7.35
C VAL A 103 7.66 -9.22 -7.39
N TYR A 104 8.60 -10.06 -6.98
CA TYR A 104 8.52 -11.54 -7.00
C TYR A 104 8.25 -12.13 -8.40
N THR A 105 8.46 -11.35 -9.45
CA THR A 105 8.22 -11.72 -10.85
C THR A 105 9.49 -12.04 -11.62
N SER A 106 10.66 -12.06 -10.96
CA SER A 106 11.90 -12.38 -11.65
C SER A 106 11.89 -13.84 -12.13
N PRO A 107 12.56 -14.15 -13.26
CA PRO A 107 12.66 -15.53 -13.77
C PRO A 107 13.22 -16.52 -12.75
N LYS A 108 14.08 -16.06 -11.82
CA LYS A 108 14.62 -16.90 -10.75
C LYS A 108 13.54 -17.31 -9.76
N ILE A 109 12.77 -16.34 -9.25
CA ILE A 109 11.68 -16.59 -8.30
C ILE A 109 10.62 -17.50 -8.93
N GLN A 110 10.28 -17.29 -10.20
CA GLN A 110 9.33 -18.16 -10.91
C GLN A 110 9.83 -19.61 -11.10
N ASN A 111 11.15 -19.85 -11.10
CA ASN A 111 11.70 -21.20 -11.15
C ASN A 111 11.73 -21.91 -9.79
N ASP A 112 11.81 -21.13 -8.73
CA ASP A 112 11.91 -21.63 -7.36
C ASP A 112 10.52 -21.96 -6.76
N ILE A 113 9.44 -21.52 -7.42
CA ILE A 113 8.03 -21.80 -7.10
C ILE A 113 7.59 -23.07 -7.81
#